data_AF-A0AAP3V0K5-F1
#
_entry.id   AF-A0AAP3V0K5-F1
#
_cell.length_a   1.000
_cell.length_b   1.000
_cell.length_c   1.000
_cell.angle_alpha   90.00
_cell.angle_beta   90.00
_cell.angle_gamma   90.00
#
_symmetry.space_group_name_H-M   'P 1'
#
loop_
_entity.id
_entity.type
_entity.pdbx_description
1 polymer ?
#
loop_
_entity_poly.entity_id
_entity_poly.type
_entity_poly.pdbx_seq_one_letter_code
_entity_poly.pdbx_strand_id
1 'polypeptide(L)'
;MSMKPVSGRVELELDFPEKFFMGSFSQASAFEAISDGEGVRLRLRRLRGERRVVSLELHWYVFADMLEQLAQGLAEGPLPEDPRRRRAQAAAAALAAALEPRS
;
A
#
# COMPACT_ATOMS: atom_id res chain seq x y z
N MET A 1 -0.03 -15.53 -7.99
CA MET A 1 0.79 -14.98 -6.88
C MET A 1 0.10 -15.28 -5.56
N SER A 2 0.82 -15.33 -4.43
CA SER A 2 0.25 -15.66 -3.11
C SER A 2 0.02 -14.39 -2.28
N MET A 3 -1.12 -14.32 -1.58
CA MET A 3 -1.42 -13.22 -0.67
C MET A 3 -0.50 -13.27 0.56
N LYS A 4 0.00 -12.13 1.00
CA LYS A 4 0.87 -12.00 2.18
C LYS A 4 0.06 -11.60 3.42
N PRO A 5 0.32 -12.17 4.60
CA PRO A 5 -0.31 -11.71 5.84
C PRO A 5 -0.01 -10.23 6.12
N VAL A 6 -0.98 -9.52 6.69
CA VAL A 6 -0.76 -8.15 7.16
C VAL A 6 0.07 -8.20 8.46
N SER A 7 1.27 -7.60 8.44
CA SER A 7 2.18 -7.57 9.60
C SER A 7 1.82 -6.53 10.67
N GLY A 8 0.80 -5.70 10.42
CA GLY A 8 0.36 -4.64 11.31
C GLY A 8 -1.14 -4.40 11.21
N ARG A 9 -1.53 -3.12 11.06
CA ARG A 9 -2.92 -2.70 10.88
C ARG A 9 -3.00 -1.78 9.66
N VAL A 10 -4.04 -1.97 8.86
CA VAL A 10 -4.43 -1.06 7.79
C VAL A 10 -5.77 -0.49 8.18
N GLU A 11 -5.88 0.82 8.20
CA GLU A 11 -7.14 1.54 8.36
C GLU A 11 -7.58 2.05 7.00
N LEU A 12 -8.88 1.96 6.74
CA LEU A 12 -9.47 2.41 5.49
C LEU A 12 -10.71 3.23 5.78
N GLU A 13 -10.78 4.34 5.08
CA GLU A 13 -11.92 5.23 5.01
C GLU A 13 -12.21 5.49 3.54
N LEU A 14 -13.48 5.31 3.15
CA LEU A 14 -14.00 5.67 1.83
C LEU A 14 -15.20 6.57 2.07
N ASP A 15 -15.02 7.85 1.76
CA ASP A 15 -16.06 8.86 1.91
C ASP A 15 -16.56 9.28 0.52
N PHE A 16 -17.76 8.83 0.18
CA PHE A 16 -18.51 9.29 -0.98
C PHE A 16 -19.71 10.10 -0.48
N PRO A 17 -20.23 11.04 -1.30
CA PRO A 17 -21.31 11.96 -0.88
C PRO A 17 -22.52 11.32 -0.20
N GLU A 18 -22.82 10.05 -0.52
CA GLU A 18 -23.95 9.30 0.03
C GLU A 18 -23.53 8.02 0.77
N LYS A 19 -22.23 7.71 0.80
CA LYS A 19 -21.72 6.43 1.31
C LYS A 19 -20.41 6.63 2.03
N PHE A 20 -20.46 6.41 3.34
CA PHE A 20 -19.29 6.36 4.18
C PHE A 20 -18.98 4.90 4.55
N PHE A 21 -17.78 4.43 4.21
CA PHE A 21 -17.28 3.14 4.64
C PHE A 21 -16.01 3.32 5.46
N MET A 22 -16.01 2.80 6.68
CA MET A 22 -14.83 2.77 7.52
C MET A 22 -14.56 1.34 8.00
N GLY A 23 -13.29 0.97 8.04
CA GLY A 23 -12.90 -0.36 8.50
C GLY A 23 -11.40 -0.49 8.71
N SER A 24 -11.02 -1.68 9.16
CA SER A 24 -9.61 -2.04 9.31
C SER A 24 -9.33 -3.48 8.92
N PHE A 25 -8.09 -3.72 8.51
CA PHE A 25 -7.50 -5.02 8.28
C PHE A 25 -6.34 -5.21 9.26
N SER A 26 -6.29 -6.38 9.90
CA SER A 26 -5.26 -6.75 10.88
C SER A 26 -4.67 -8.12 10.56
N GLN A 27 -3.98 -8.75 11.51
CA GLN A 27 -3.31 -10.05 11.35
C GLN A 27 -4.21 -11.19 10.82
N ALA A 28 -5.54 -11.10 10.95
CA ALA A 28 -6.49 -12.04 10.35
C ALA A 28 -6.79 -11.75 8.85
N SER A 29 -6.02 -10.86 8.24
CA SER A 29 -6.16 -10.41 6.86
C SER A 29 -4.87 -10.63 6.08
N ALA A 30 -5.01 -10.65 4.76
CA ALA A 30 -3.89 -10.70 3.84
C ALA A 30 -4.03 -9.60 2.80
N PHE A 31 -2.89 -9.23 2.21
CA PHE A 31 -2.81 -8.30 1.11
C PHE A 31 -2.14 -8.94 -0.11
N GLU A 32 -2.44 -8.38 -1.27
CA GLU A 32 -1.76 -8.64 -2.53
C GLU A 32 -1.42 -7.29 -3.16
N ALA A 33 -0.21 -7.18 -3.68
CA ALA A 33 0.25 -6.04 -4.47
C ALA A 33 0.85 -6.60 -5.75
N ILE A 34 0.29 -6.20 -6.88
CA ILE A 34 0.76 -6.60 -8.21
C ILE A 34 0.98 -5.33 -9.04
N SER A 35 1.94 -5.39 -9.95
CA SER A 35 2.11 -4.38 -10.98
C SER A 35 2.07 -5.03 -12.36
N ASP A 36 1.56 -4.30 -13.33
CA ASP A 36 1.49 -4.69 -14.74
C ASP A 36 1.70 -3.46 -15.65
N GLY A 37 1.37 -3.59 -16.93
CA GLY A 37 1.52 -2.51 -17.90
C GLY A 37 0.64 -1.29 -17.61
N GLU A 38 -0.46 -1.45 -16.87
CA GLU A 38 -1.42 -0.38 -16.61
C GLU A 38 -1.12 0.37 -15.31
N GLY A 39 -0.50 -0.31 -14.33
CA GLY A 39 -0.13 0.31 -13.07
C GLY A 39 0.06 -0.67 -11.93
N VAL A 40 -0.45 -0.29 -10.75
CA VAL A 40 -0.36 -1.05 -9.50
C VAL A 40 -1.76 -1.37 -8.99
N ARG A 41 -2.03 -2.64 -8.70
CA ARG A 41 -3.23 -3.09 -8.00
C ARG A 41 -2.89 -3.55 -6.60
N LEU A 42 -3.56 -2.96 -5.61
CA LEU A 42 -3.50 -3.32 -4.20
C LEU A 42 -4.82 -3.96 -3.79
N ARG A 43 -4.77 -5.11 -3.12
CA ARG A 43 -5.96 -5.80 -2.63
C ARG A 43 -5.76 -6.24 -1.19
N LEU A 44 -6.73 -5.90 -0.34
CA LEU A 44 -6.82 -6.36 1.05
C LEU A 44 -8.01 -7.29 1.20
N ARG A 45 -7.83 -8.40 1.92
CA ARG A 45 -8.90 -9.38 2.18
C ARG A 45 -8.80 -9.92 3.59
N ARG A 46 -9.93 -9.91 4.31
CA ARG A 46 -10.09 -10.65 5.56
C ARG A 46 -10.21 -12.15 5.27
N LEU A 47 -9.41 -12.97 5.96
CA LEU A 47 -9.34 -14.42 5.69
C LEU A 47 -10.38 -15.23 6.49
N ARG A 48 -10.86 -14.71 7.62
CA ARG A 48 -11.81 -15.39 8.51
C ARG A 48 -12.87 -14.44 9.05
N GLY A 49 -14.08 -14.96 9.22
CA GLY A 49 -15.25 -14.21 9.69
C GLY A 49 -15.96 -13.46 8.58
N GLU A 50 -16.62 -12.36 8.93
CA GLU A 50 -17.34 -11.51 7.98
C GLU A 50 -16.43 -11.07 6.82
N ARG A 51 -16.91 -11.23 5.58
CA ARG A 51 -16.14 -10.92 4.38
C ARG A 51 -15.88 -9.41 4.30
N ARG A 52 -14.60 -9.03 4.26
CA ARG A 52 -14.14 -7.67 3.95
C ARG A 52 -13.08 -7.74 2.86
N VAL A 53 -13.30 -7.02 1.78
CA VAL A 53 -12.37 -6.95 0.64
C VAL A 53 -12.34 -5.52 0.14
N VAL A 54 -11.14 -4.99 -0.06
CA VAL A 54 -10.90 -3.69 -0.70
C VAL A 54 -9.90 -3.91 -1.81
N SER A 55 -10.13 -3.29 -2.96
CA SER A 55 -9.19 -3.29 -4.08
C SER A 55 -9.03 -1.85 -4.55
N LEU A 56 -7.79 -1.44 -4.78
CA LEU A 56 -7.40 -0.15 -5.30
C LEU A 56 -6.53 -0.39 -6.52
N GLU A 57 -6.84 0.29 -7.62
CA GLU A 57 -6.05 0.29 -8.84
C GLU A 57 -5.52 1.70 -9.06
N LEU A 58 -4.21 1.83 -9.21
CA LEU A 58 -3.52 3.09 -9.42
C LEU A 58 -2.79 3.01 -10.76
N HIS A 59 -3.16 3.86 -11.70
CA HIS A 59 -2.41 4.02 -12.95
C HIS A 59 -1.04 4.63 -12.68
N TRP A 60 -0.07 4.36 -13.56
CA TRP A 60 1.34 4.74 -13.35
C TRP A 60 1.57 6.21 -12.98
N TYR A 61 0.91 7.16 -13.64
CA TYR A 61 1.06 8.58 -13.31
C TYR A 61 0.52 8.90 -11.91
N VAL A 62 -0.68 8.43 -11.56
CA VAL A 62 -1.25 8.62 -10.21
C VAL A 62 -0.37 7.98 -9.16
N PHE A 63 0.15 6.77 -9.43
CA PHE A 63 1.06 6.10 -8.52
C PHE A 63 2.37 6.89 -8.32
N ALA A 64 2.95 7.42 -9.41
CA ALA A 64 4.15 8.24 -9.34
C ALA A 64 3.92 9.54 -8.54
N ASP A 65 2.84 10.26 -8.81
CA ASP A 65 2.48 11.49 -8.09
C ASP A 65 2.29 11.23 -6.59
N MET A 66 1.64 10.12 -6.23
CA MET A 66 1.49 9.71 -4.83
C MET A 66 2.83 9.38 -4.17
N LEU A 67 3.75 8.71 -4.87
CA LEU A 67 5.09 8.44 -4.34
C LEU A 67 5.89 9.74 -4.11
N GLU A 68 5.79 10.69 -5.03
CA GLU A 68 6.44 12.00 -4.90
C GLU A 68 5.89 12.76 -3.69
N GLN A 69 4.56 12.83 -3.55
CA GLN A 69 3.92 13.49 -2.42
C GLN A 69 4.27 12.82 -1.09
N LEU A 70 4.34 11.48 -1.04
CA LEU A 70 4.83 10.75 0.13
C LEU A 70 6.28 11.11 0.46
N ALA A 71 7.16 11.19 -0.54
CA ALA A 71 8.56 11.56 -0.34
C ALA A 71 8.70 12.99 0.23
N GLN A 72 7.91 13.94 -0.26
CA GLN A 72 7.86 15.31 0.26
C GLN A 72 7.43 15.34 1.73
N GLY A 73 6.32 14.67 2.08
CA GLY A 73 5.86 14.61 3.47
C GLY A 73 6.86 13.96 4.43
N LEU A 74 7.62 12.97 3.96
CA LEU A 74 8.70 12.35 4.73
C LEU A 74 9.92 13.26 4.90
N ALA A 75 10.16 14.21 3.99
CA ALA A 75 11.25 15.18 4.09
C ALA A 75 10.94 16.31 5.08
N GLU A 76 9.66 16.66 5.24
CA GLU A 76 9.20 17.74 6.12
C GLU A 76 8.95 17.28 7.57
N GLY A 77 8.61 16.00 7.76
CA GLY A 77 8.24 15.43 9.05
C GLY A 77 9.36 14.64 9.76
N PRO A 78 9.25 14.45 11.08
CA PRO A 78 10.14 13.54 11.79
C PRO A 78 9.88 12.09 11.35
N LEU A 79 10.91 11.43 10.84
CA LEU A 79 10.86 10.00 10.55
C LEU A 79 11.01 9.18 11.85
N PRO A 80 10.32 8.03 11.99
CA PRO A 80 10.54 7.16 13.13
C PRO A 80 11.99 6.67 13.18
N GLU A 81 12.69 6.80 14.31
CA GLU A 81 14.08 6.28 14.47
C GLU A 81 14.14 4.77 14.78
N ASP A 82 13.04 4.06 14.53
CA ASP A 82 12.87 2.66 14.90
C ASP A 82 13.01 1.70 13.69
N PRO A 83 12.99 0.37 13.90
CA PRO A 83 13.16 -0.62 12.82
C PRO A 83 12.16 -0.49 11.65
N ARG A 84 11.01 0.17 11.84
CA ARG A 84 10.02 0.42 10.77
C ARG A 84 10.62 1.31 9.68
N ARG A 85 11.41 2.33 10.04
CA ARG A 85 12.06 3.21 9.06
C ARG A 85 13.06 2.45 8.20
N ARG A 86 13.93 1.65 8.81
CA ARG A 86 14.91 0.83 8.06
C ARG A 86 14.22 -0.14 7.11
N ARG A 87 13.13 -0.76 7.56
CA ARG A 87 12.32 -1.66 6.72
C ARG A 87 11.66 -0.91 5.55
N ALA A 88 11.09 0.26 5.80
CA ALA A 88 10.48 1.09 4.76
C ALA A 88 11.52 1.56 3.73
N GLN A 89 12.69 2.01 4.19
CA GLN A 89 13.81 2.41 3.33
C GLN A 89 14.26 1.27 2.41
N ALA A 90 14.47 0.07 2.96
CA ALA A 90 14.87 -1.09 2.17
C ALA A 90 13.80 -1.47 1.11
N ALA A 91 12.51 -1.38 1.46
CA ALA A 91 11.43 -1.65 0.52
C ALA A 91 11.34 -0.59 -0.59
N ALA A 92 11.50 0.69 -0.27
CA ALA A 92 11.53 1.78 -1.24
C ALA A 92 12.71 1.65 -2.21
N ALA A 93 13.90 1.31 -1.71
CA ALA A 93 15.07 1.05 -2.56
C ALA A 93 14.84 -0.14 -3.50
N ALA A 94 14.21 -1.21 -3.02
CA ALA A 94 13.86 -2.36 -3.86
C ALA A 94 12.83 -2.01 -4.95
N LEU A 95 11.86 -1.14 -4.64
CA LEU A 95 10.90 -0.64 -5.62
C LEU A 95 11.60 0.23 -6.68
N ALA A 96 12.46 1.17 -6.27
CA ALA A 96 13.21 2.02 -7.19
C ALA A 96 14.08 1.18 -8.14
N ALA A 97 14.83 0.20 -7.62
CA ALA A 97 15.63 -0.70 -8.44
C ALA A 97 14.80 -1.54 -9.43
N ALA A 98 13.53 -1.84 -9.10
CA ALA A 98 12.64 -2.60 -9.99
C ALA A 98 12.01 -1.75 -11.10
N LEU A 99 12.02 -0.42 -10.98
CA LEU A 99 11.54 0.51 -12.01
C LEU A 99 12.61 0.82 -13.07
N GLU A 100 13.88 0.53 -12.77
CA GLU A 100 14.95 0.66 -13.75
C GLU A 100 14.71 -0.26 -14.96
N PRO A 101 15.00 0.22 -16.19
CA PRO A 101 14.89 -0.61 -17.38
C PRO A 101 15.73 -1.88 -17.23
N ARG A 102 15.12 -3.03 -17.49
CA ARG A 102 15.88 -4.28 -17.61
C ARG A 102 16.57 -4.25 -18.98
N SER A 103 17.86 -3.91 -18.99
CA SER A 103 18.75 -4.01 -20.15
C SER A 103 18.87 -5.44 -20.66
#